data_AF-W7ESA5-F1
#
_entry.id   AF-W7ESA5-F1
#
_cell.length_a   1.000
_cell.length_b   1.000
_cell.length_c   1.000
_cell.angle_alpha   90.00
_cell.angle_beta   90.00
_cell.angle_gamma   90.00
#
_symmetry.space_group_name_H-M   'P 1'
#
loop_
_entity.id
_entity.type
_entity.pdbx_description
1 polymer ?
#
loop_
_entity_poly.entity_id
_entity_poly.type
_entity_poly.pdbx_seq_one_letter_code
_entity_poly.pdbx_strand_id
1 'polypeptide(L)'
;TFDSQDENMRVQCSLLPKDFYRTFYETSATLSRYVTVDTHVKHRKRKDLKMDDRNAFQAVAVFSLDQNMFLEEIERHLVWNQKKIPSAYISVFNGIGKYHDQAQRIGQRVSVAKIHTKGLIPATIRAECETTVKVFTQTYVLGESVKIKSYSRQVDIPIWIHKKAMEQHGRTITPEQLKKSGADMWLSITELRMSNLKVAGPTFNKTRDVICAKGHDYEWLCCGGIPKSIIEGVYPWDGKVLHMTDPGHPIRSFENSGQPWVWSWKKEIWLPELFSASANAAQSEGSNTKRQRTDEEAVIQDKNKKTKVSECSKARPLLSMSAVHTIWSEL
;
A
#
# COMPACT_ATOMS: atom_id res chain seq x y z
N THR A 1 -27.01 8.26 -1.74
CA THR A 1 -27.30 9.00 -2.99
C THR A 1 -26.10 9.81 -3.43
N PHE A 2 -25.24 9.19 -4.24
CA PHE A 2 -24.01 9.72 -4.84
C PHE A 2 -24.33 11.03 -5.53
N ASP A 3 -23.61 12.10 -5.20
CA ASP A 3 -23.73 13.27 -6.04
C ASP A 3 -22.94 12.98 -7.31
N SER A 4 -23.67 12.60 -8.35
CA SER A 4 -23.06 12.25 -9.64
C SER A 4 -22.24 13.39 -10.22
N GLN A 5 -22.51 14.65 -9.82
CA GLN A 5 -21.74 15.79 -10.29
C GLN A 5 -20.32 15.79 -9.70
N ASP A 6 -20.14 15.55 -8.41
CA ASP A 6 -18.82 15.54 -7.78
C ASP A 6 -17.92 14.44 -8.33
N GLU A 7 -18.46 13.23 -8.52
CA GLU A 7 -17.69 12.12 -9.10
C GLU A 7 -17.33 12.38 -10.56
N ASN A 8 -18.25 12.95 -11.34
CA ASN A 8 -17.99 13.36 -12.71
C ASN A 8 -16.96 14.49 -12.78
N MET A 9 -17.01 15.47 -11.86
CA MET A 9 -16.00 16.52 -11.76
C MET A 9 -14.63 15.93 -11.45
N ARG A 10 -14.52 14.92 -10.58
CA ARG A 10 -13.24 14.25 -10.31
C ARG A 10 -12.68 13.53 -11.55
N VAL A 11 -13.55 12.95 -12.38
CA VAL A 11 -13.16 12.39 -13.68
C VAL A 11 -12.70 13.50 -14.64
N GLN A 12 -13.41 14.63 -14.69
CA GLN A 12 -13.14 15.74 -15.62
C GLN A 12 -11.90 16.57 -15.21
N CYS A 13 -11.65 16.74 -13.92
CA CYS A 13 -10.57 17.56 -13.38
C CYS A 13 -9.18 16.89 -13.44
N SER A 14 -9.04 15.75 -14.11
CA SER A 14 -7.75 15.04 -14.28
C SER A 14 -7.00 14.74 -12.97
N LEU A 15 -7.74 14.50 -11.87
CA LEU A 15 -7.12 14.26 -10.55
C LEU A 15 -6.36 12.94 -10.47
N LEU A 16 -6.72 11.96 -11.31
CA LEU A 16 -6.01 10.68 -11.40
C LEU A 16 -4.78 10.85 -12.31
N PRO A 17 -3.56 10.69 -11.80
CA PRO A 17 -2.38 10.66 -12.66
C PRO A 17 -2.43 9.45 -13.58
N LYS A 18 -1.80 9.56 -14.76
CA LYS A 18 -1.71 8.46 -15.73
C LYS A 18 -1.06 7.21 -15.13
N ASP A 19 -0.05 7.44 -14.31
CA ASP A 19 0.80 6.42 -13.72
C ASP A 19 1.09 6.77 -12.26
N PHE A 20 1.17 5.75 -11.41
CA PHE A 20 1.77 5.84 -10.11
C PHE A 20 3.19 5.30 -10.12
N TYR A 21 3.99 5.78 -9.18
CA TYR A 21 5.37 5.36 -8.99
C TYR A 21 5.60 4.95 -7.57
N ARG A 22 6.28 3.83 -7.38
CA ARG A 22 6.63 3.30 -6.06
C ARG A 22 8.11 3.01 -5.98
N THR A 23 8.80 3.77 -5.16
CA THR A 23 10.16 3.43 -4.74
C THR A 23 10.11 2.30 -3.72
N PHE A 24 10.92 1.27 -3.90
CA PHE A 24 11.06 0.17 -2.96
C PHE A 24 12.51 -0.33 -2.93
N TYR A 25 12.83 -1.06 -1.87
CA TYR A 25 14.17 -1.55 -1.57
C TYR A 25 14.05 -2.74 -0.61
N GLU A 26 15.17 -3.41 -0.38
CA GLU A 26 15.25 -4.70 0.31
C GLU A 26 14.64 -4.73 1.71
N THR A 27 14.70 -3.63 2.47
CA THR A 27 14.19 -3.54 3.84
C THR A 27 12.89 -2.73 3.93
N SER A 28 12.21 -2.52 2.80
CA SER A 28 10.93 -1.82 2.79
C SER A 28 9.87 -2.60 3.57
N ALA A 29 8.97 -1.88 4.26
CA ALA A 29 7.92 -2.47 5.09
C ALA A 29 6.72 -3.01 4.26
N THR A 30 6.94 -3.34 3.00
CA THR A 30 5.96 -3.87 2.06
C THR A 30 6.61 -5.05 1.34
N LEU A 31 5.90 -6.16 1.24
CA LEU A 31 6.39 -7.32 0.50
C LEU A 31 6.40 -6.99 -1.00
N SER A 32 7.44 -7.41 -1.72
CA SER A 32 7.61 -7.10 -3.15
C SER A 32 8.07 -8.32 -3.92
N ARG A 33 7.49 -8.61 -5.08
CA ARG A 33 8.00 -9.72 -5.92
C ARG A 33 9.40 -9.44 -6.47
N TYR A 34 9.75 -8.16 -6.53
CA TYR A 34 10.95 -7.65 -7.18
C TYR A 34 12.15 -7.54 -6.24
N VAL A 35 12.06 -8.17 -5.06
CA VAL A 35 13.20 -8.35 -4.16
C VAL A 35 13.34 -9.84 -3.85
N THR A 36 14.55 -10.27 -3.50
CA THR A 36 14.78 -11.68 -3.18
C THR A 36 14.03 -12.05 -1.89
N VAL A 37 13.40 -13.23 -1.87
CA VAL A 37 12.51 -13.66 -0.77
C VAL A 37 13.21 -13.61 0.59
N ASP A 38 14.50 -13.91 0.64
CA ASP A 38 15.31 -13.91 1.87
C ASP A 38 15.48 -12.52 2.49
N THR A 39 15.17 -11.46 1.72
CA THR A 39 15.29 -10.07 2.16
C THR A 39 13.97 -9.47 2.63
N HIS A 40 12.85 -10.17 2.47
CA HIS A 40 11.56 -9.68 2.95
C HIS A 40 11.52 -9.47 4.46
N VAL A 41 11.00 -8.31 4.86
CA VAL A 41 10.63 -8.06 6.26
C VAL A 41 9.52 -9.02 6.64
N LYS A 42 9.84 -10.01 7.49
CA LYS A 42 8.87 -11.01 7.96
C LYS A 42 7.84 -10.35 8.88
N HIS A 43 6.56 -10.66 8.69
CA HIS A 43 5.50 -10.18 9.58
C HIS A 43 5.71 -10.70 11.00
N ARG A 44 5.77 -9.81 11.99
CA ARG A 44 6.08 -10.16 13.40
C ARG A 44 5.16 -11.23 13.98
N LYS A 45 3.85 -11.15 13.69
CA LYS A 45 2.84 -12.12 14.17
C LYS A 45 2.55 -13.29 13.21
N ARG A 46 3.04 -13.22 11.96
CA ARG A 46 2.70 -14.16 10.88
C ARG A 46 3.96 -14.45 10.08
N LYS A 47 4.89 -15.17 10.71
CA LYS A 47 6.19 -15.46 10.10
C LYS A 47 6.07 -16.32 8.83
N ASP A 48 4.92 -16.96 8.66
CA ASP A 48 4.46 -17.74 7.50
C ASP A 48 3.90 -16.89 6.36
N LEU A 49 3.67 -15.58 6.57
CA LEU A 49 3.05 -14.72 5.59
C LEU A 49 3.89 -14.69 4.31
N LYS A 50 3.40 -15.39 3.30
CA LYS A 50 3.91 -15.35 1.94
C LYS A 50 3.13 -14.30 1.16
N MET A 51 3.82 -13.66 0.24
CA MET A 51 3.21 -12.77 -0.73
C MET A 51 2.30 -13.60 -1.65
N ASP A 52 1.10 -13.12 -1.95
CA ASP A 52 0.19 -13.73 -2.93
C ASP A 52 0.85 -13.65 -4.32
N ASP A 53 0.84 -14.76 -5.06
CA ASP A 53 1.42 -14.86 -6.38
C ASP A 53 0.75 -13.99 -7.45
N ARG A 54 -0.40 -13.38 -7.17
CA ARG A 54 -1.03 -12.41 -8.08
C ARG A 54 -0.56 -10.98 -7.84
N ASN A 55 0.03 -10.73 -6.68
CA ASN A 55 0.49 -9.40 -6.29
C ASN A 55 1.90 -9.12 -6.78
N ALA A 56 2.18 -7.87 -7.08
CA ALA A 56 3.50 -7.29 -7.25
C ALA A 56 3.99 -6.66 -5.94
N PHE A 57 3.08 -6.03 -5.21
CA PHE A 57 3.32 -5.52 -3.86
C PHE A 57 2.21 -5.96 -2.92
N GLN A 58 2.55 -6.22 -1.67
CA GLN A 58 1.58 -6.58 -0.65
C GLN A 58 1.91 -5.92 0.68
N ALA A 59 0.91 -5.24 1.24
CA ALA A 59 0.96 -4.71 2.58
C ALA A 59 1.21 -5.85 3.57
N VAL A 60 1.98 -5.56 4.60
CA VAL A 60 2.32 -6.58 5.60
C VAL A 60 1.06 -6.90 6.42
N ALA A 61 0.26 -5.91 6.81
CA ALA A 61 -1.05 -6.16 7.42
C ALA A 61 -2.12 -6.47 6.36
N VAL A 62 -3.11 -7.29 6.75
CA VAL A 62 -4.29 -7.54 5.94
C VAL A 62 -5.21 -6.33 6.04
N PHE A 63 -5.59 -5.77 4.91
CA PHE A 63 -6.53 -4.66 4.86
C PHE A 63 -7.96 -5.13 5.12
N SER A 64 -8.67 -4.38 5.95
CA SER A 64 -10.08 -4.53 6.25
C SER A 64 -10.71 -3.16 6.43
N LEU A 65 -11.88 -2.95 5.82
CA LEU A 65 -12.53 -1.64 5.85
C LEU A 65 -12.84 -1.21 7.29
N ASP A 66 -13.32 -2.15 8.11
CA ASP A 66 -13.69 -1.94 9.51
C ASP A 66 -12.51 -1.59 10.42
N GLN A 67 -11.30 -2.09 10.14
CA GLN A 67 -10.13 -1.88 11.01
C GLN A 67 -9.10 -0.93 10.42
N ASN A 68 -9.30 -0.41 9.21
CA ASN A 68 -8.31 0.45 8.58
C ASN A 68 -8.90 1.77 8.10
N MET A 69 -10.19 1.84 7.74
CA MET A 69 -10.85 3.07 7.28
C MET A 69 -11.23 4.00 8.44
N PHE A 70 -10.30 4.25 9.33
CA PHE A 70 -10.40 5.30 10.33
C PHE A 70 -9.19 6.21 10.28
N LEU A 71 -9.42 7.44 10.69
CA LEU A 71 -8.53 8.57 10.47
C LEU A 71 -7.15 8.35 11.10
N GLU A 72 -7.12 7.77 12.30
CA GLU A 72 -5.90 7.46 13.03
C GLU A 72 -5.01 6.44 12.29
N GLU A 73 -5.56 5.41 11.65
CA GLU A 73 -4.74 4.43 10.90
C GLU A 73 -4.19 5.01 9.60
N ILE A 74 -4.97 5.87 8.92
CA ILE A 74 -4.51 6.59 7.74
C ILE A 74 -3.38 7.55 8.13
N GLU A 75 -3.58 8.38 9.15
CA GLU A 75 -2.54 9.28 9.68
C GLU A 75 -1.29 8.53 10.10
N ARG A 76 -1.45 7.43 10.84
CA ARG A 76 -0.35 6.60 11.31
C ARG A 76 0.52 6.09 10.16
N HIS A 77 -0.09 5.72 9.04
CA HIS A 77 0.64 5.29 7.86
C HIS A 77 1.50 6.41 7.25
N LEU A 78 0.96 7.64 7.24
CA LEU A 78 1.63 8.81 6.68
C LEU A 78 2.80 9.29 7.54
N VAL A 79 2.83 8.94 8.83
CA VAL A 79 3.99 9.22 9.69
C VAL A 79 5.13 8.25 9.36
N TRP A 80 6.18 8.78 8.73
CA TRP A 80 7.38 8.02 8.42
C TRP A 80 8.01 7.35 9.66
N ASN A 81 8.66 6.21 9.46
CA ASN A 81 9.34 5.41 10.48
C ASN A 81 8.47 4.78 11.58
N GLN A 82 7.14 4.77 11.47
CA GLN A 82 6.29 3.98 12.37
C GLN A 82 6.28 2.48 12.03
N LYS A 83 7.45 1.83 12.06
CA LYS A 83 7.65 0.41 11.70
C LYS A 83 7.13 -0.59 12.75
N LYS A 84 6.65 -0.12 13.92
CA LYS A 84 6.25 -0.99 15.04
C LYS A 84 4.99 -1.79 14.74
N ILE A 85 4.01 -1.16 14.08
CA ILE A 85 2.74 -1.75 13.69
C ILE A 85 2.70 -1.81 12.15
N PRO A 86 2.65 -3.01 11.56
CA PRO A 86 2.53 -3.15 10.11
C PRO A 86 1.35 -2.32 9.57
N SER A 87 1.56 -1.67 8.43
CA SER A 87 0.48 -0.97 7.77
C SER A 87 -0.24 -1.90 6.79
N ALA A 88 -1.55 -1.65 6.63
CA ALA A 88 -2.40 -2.27 5.62
C ALA A 88 -2.42 -1.47 4.30
N TYR A 89 -1.65 -0.38 4.24
CA TYR A 89 -1.55 0.52 3.10
C TYR A 89 -0.19 0.40 2.41
N ILE A 90 -0.19 0.70 1.12
CA ILE A 90 1.01 0.77 0.28
C ILE A 90 1.06 2.16 -0.35
N SER A 91 2.03 2.99 0.05
CA SER A 91 2.28 4.30 -0.55
C SER A 91 2.74 4.19 -2.01
N VAL A 92 2.16 5.01 -2.87
CA VAL A 92 2.65 5.29 -4.22
C VAL A 92 2.52 6.79 -4.50
N PHE A 93 3.17 7.29 -5.54
CA PHE A 93 3.25 8.72 -5.84
C PHE A 93 2.89 9.04 -7.29
N ASN A 94 2.34 10.22 -7.54
CA ASN A 94 1.96 10.67 -8.89
C ASN A 94 3.16 10.99 -9.82
N GLY A 95 4.40 10.92 -9.32
CA GLY A 95 5.60 11.20 -10.09
C GLY A 95 6.86 10.57 -9.49
N ILE A 96 7.89 10.45 -10.33
CA ILE A 96 9.24 9.95 -9.97
C ILE A 96 10.07 11.06 -9.30
N GLY A 97 9.47 11.93 -8.50
CA GLY A 97 10.18 13.08 -7.90
C GLY A 97 11.45 12.68 -7.13
N LYS A 98 12.17 13.67 -6.59
CA LYS A 98 13.47 13.54 -5.87
C LYS A 98 13.48 12.60 -4.63
N TYR A 99 12.43 11.80 -4.41
CA TYR A 99 12.37 10.77 -3.36
C TYR A 99 13.47 9.72 -3.51
N HIS A 100 13.90 9.40 -4.73
CA HIS A 100 15.00 8.47 -4.93
C HIS A 100 16.33 9.05 -4.44
N ASP A 101 16.56 10.36 -4.59
CA ASP A 101 17.76 11.03 -4.05
C ASP A 101 17.87 10.90 -2.53
N GLN A 102 16.73 10.85 -1.81
CA GLN A 102 16.70 10.55 -0.38
C GLN A 102 16.74 9.06 -0.06
N ALA A 103 16.37 8.19 -1.01
CA ALA A 103 16.37 6.73 -0.85
C ALA A 103 17.77 6.13 -0.66
N GLN A 104 18.82 6.86 -1.06
CA GLN A 104 20.22 6.56 -0.71
C GLN A 104 20.43 6.35 0.80
N ARG A 105 19.65 7.04 1.64
CA ARG A 105 19.70 6.89 3.11
C ARG A 105 19.01 5.61 3.61
N ILE A 106 18.27 4.90 2.75
CA ILE A 106 17.23 3.97 3.16
C ILE A 106 17.48 2.53 2.65
N GLY A 107 18.19 2.35 1.53
CA GLY A 107 18.52 1.02 1.01
C GLY A 107 19.65 1.03 -0.01
N GLN A 108 20.28 -0.13 -0.19
CA GLN A 108 21.36 -0.34 -1.16
C GLN A 108 20.82 -0.78 -2.53
N ARG A 109 19.67 -1.46 -2.56
CA ARG A 109 19.07 -2.06 -3.75
C ARG A 109 17.74 -1.40 -4.06
N VAL A 110 17.82 -0.13 -4.45
CA VAL A 110 16.65 0.69 -4.71
C VAL A 110 16.14 0.45 -6.12
N SER A 111 14.83 0.33 -6.24
CA SER A 111 14.14 0.21 -7.53
C SER A 111 12.86 1.04 -7.49
N VAL A 112 12.36 1.42 -8.67
CA VAL A 112 11.10 2.13 -8.82
C VAL A 112 10.19 1.31 -9.72
N ALA A 113 9.00 0.96 -9.23
CA ALA A 113 7.96 0.38 -10.07
C ALA A 113 7.06 1.49 -10.63
N LYS A 114 6.73 1.36 -11.91
CA LYS A 114 5.71 2.15 -12.58
C LYS A 114 4.42 1.34 -12.67
N ILE A 115 3.32 1.95 -12.28
CA ILE A 115 2.03 1.30 -12.06
C ILE A 115 0.98 2.08 -12.84
N HIS A 116 0.33 1.48 -13.82
CA HIS A 116 -0.67 2.20 -14.60
C HIS A 116 -1.97 2.38 -13.81
N THR A 117 -2.65 3.50 -14.00
CA THR A 117 -3.94 3.76 -13.35
C THR A 117 -5.15 3.40 -14.23
N LYS A 118 -4.89 2.80 -15.40
CA LYS A 118 -5.93 2.46 -16.39
C LYS A 118 -7.05 1.64 -15.77
N GLY A 119 -8.27 2.16 -15.89
CA GLY A 119 -9.48 1.50 -15.41
C GLY A 119 -9.78 1.74 -13.94
N LEU A 120 -8.99 2.53 -13.21
CA LEU A 120 -9.43 3.13 -11.96
C LEU A 120 -10.48 4.20 -12.26
N ILE A 121 -11.52 4.22 -11.43
CA ILE A 121 -12.60 5.20 -11.51
C ILE A 121 -12.92 5.71 -10.10
N PRO A 122 -13.35 6.97 -9.96
CA PRO A 122 -13.68 7.52 -8.66
C PRO A 122 -14.97 6.89 -8.13
N ALA A 123 -14.99 6.66 -6.82
CA ALA A 123 -16.16 6.25 -6.07
C ALA A 123 -16.14 6.92 -4.69
N THR A 124 -17.19 6.70 -3.90
CA THR A 124 -17.35 7.31 -2.57
C THR A 124 -17.88 6.28 -1.58
N ILE A 125 -17.17 6.07 -0.47
CA ILE A 125 -17.71 5.28 0.65
C ILE A 125 -18.50 6.23 1.54
N ARG A 126 -19.75 5.88 1.80
CA ARG A 126 -20.62 6.60 2.73
C ARG A 126 -20.76 5.81 4.01
N ALA A 127 -20.35 6.39 5.11
CA ALA A 127 -20.33 5.72 6.39
C ALA A 127 -20.73 6.67 7.51
N GLU A 128 -21.20 6.09 8.61
CA GLU A 128 -21.32 6.80 9.88
C GLU A 128 -19.98 6.72 10.61
N CYS A 129 -19.42 7.88 10.94
CA CYS A 129 -18.19 8.00 11.72
C CYS A 129 -18.55 8.38 13.15
N GLU A 130 -18.21 7.51 14.11
CA GLU A 130 -18.29 7.84 15.53
C GLU A 130 -16.95 8.40 16.01
N THR A 131 -16.98 9.60 16.59
CA THR A 131 -15.82 10.26 17.18
C THR A 131 -15.98 10.29 18.70
N THR A 132 -15.07 9.61 19.41
CA THR A 132 -14.99 9.67 20.87
C THR A 132 -13.91 10.67 21.30
N VAL A 133 -14.33 11.70 22.03
CA VAL A 133 -13.44 12.70 22.63
C VAL A 133 -13.28 12.41 24.12
N LYS A 134 -12.05 12.13 24.54
CA LYS A 134 -11.67 12.06 25.96
C LYS A 134 -11.09 13.40 26.39
N VAL A 135 -11.80 14.10 27.27
CA VAL A 135 -11.37 15.35 27.88
C VAL A 135 -10.82 15.03 29.26
N PHE A 136 -9.52 15.23 29.44
CA PHE A 136 -8.85 15.13 30.72
C PHE A 136 -8.87 16.51 31.38
N THR A 137 -9.42 16.61 32.58
CA THR A 137 -9.43 17.84 33.38
C THR A 137 -8.59 17.58 34.62
N GLN A 138 -7.40 18.18 34.66
CA GLN A 138 -6.52 18.12 35.82
C GLN A 138 -6.83 19.33 36.71
N THR A 139 -7.37 19.06 37.88
CA THR A 139 -7.58 20.08 38.92
C THR A 139 -6.64 19.84 40.08
N TYR A 140 -5.90 20.88 40.50
CA TYR A 140 -4.90 20.83 41.58
C TYR A 140 -5.41 20.20 42.89
N VAL A 141 -6.72 20.17 43.12
CA VAL A 141 -7.35 19.78 44.40
C VAL A 141 -8.08 18.42 44.33
N LEU A 142 -8.53 17.97 43.16
CA LEU A 142 -9.50 16.86 43.02
C LEU A 142 -8.98 15.65 42.21
N GLY A 143 -7.71 15.67 41.80
CA GLY A 143 -7.15 14.66 40.92
C GLY A 143 -7.55 14.84 39.45
N GLU A 144 -7.17 13.87 38.61
CA GLU A 144 -7.50 13.86 37.19
C GLU A 144 -8.93 13.32 36.98
N SER A 145 -9.78 14.10 36.32
CA SER A 145 -11.12 13.64 35.91
C SER A 145 -11.18 13.47 34.39
N VAL A 146 -11.85 12.41 33.94
CA VAL A 146 -11.99 12.09 32.51
C VAL A 146 -13.45 12.20 32.10
N LYS A 147 -13.77 13.13 31.20
CA LYS A 147 -15.08 13.21 30.55
C LYS A 147 -15.00 12.62 29.15
N ILE A 148 -15.81 11.61 28.88
CA ILE A 148 -15.91 10.97 27.57
C ILE A 148 -17.18 11.47 26.89
N LYS A 149 -17.05 11.99 25.67
CA LYS A 149 -18.19 12.37 24.83
C LYS A 149 -18.06 11.71 23.46
N SER A 150 -19.13 11.09 22.97
CA SER A 150 -19.20 10.50 21.64
C SER A 150 -20.14 11.30 20.75
N TYR A 151 -19.78 11.41 19.47
CA TYR A 151 -20.58 12.08 18.45
C TYR A 151 -20.54 11.26 17.16
N SER A 152 -21.69 11.08 16.52
CA SER A 152 -21.78 10.42 15.23
C SER A 152 -22.07 11.45 14.13
N ARG A 153 -21.42 11.29 12.98
CA ARG A 153 -21.71 12.07 11.78
C ARG A 153 -21.61 11.20 10.54
N GLN A 154 -22.30 11.58 9.47
CA GLN A 154 -22.09 10.97 8.16
C GLN A 154 -20.79 11.50 7.56
N VAL A 155 -20.00 10.61 6.98
CA VAL A 155 -18.77 10.92 6.24
C VAL A 155 -18.82 10.32 4.84
N ASP A 156 -18.25 11.06 3.90
CA ASP A 156 -18.09 10.71 2.50
C ASP A 156 -16.58 10.59 2.24
N ILE A 157 -16.11 9.35 2.11
CA ILE A 157 -14.69 9.06 1.92
C ILE A 157 -14.44 8.84 0.42
N PRO A 158 -13.70 9.74 -0.24
CA PRO A 158 -13.35 9.57 -1.65
C PRO A 158 -12.38 8.41 -1.82
N ILE A 159 -12.72 7.49 -2.72
CA ILE A 159 -11.88 6.34 -3.07
C ILE A 159 -11.79 6.20 -4.59
N TRP A 160 -10.86 5.37 -5.04
CA TRP A 160 -10.76 4.92 -6.42
C TRP A 160 -10.72 3.40 -6.48
N ILE A 161 -11.49 2.83 -7.40
CA ILE A 161 -11.64 1.38 -7.57
C ILE A 161 -11.58 1.01 -9.03
N HIS A 162 -11.22 -0.24 -9.35
CA HIS A 162 -11.25 -0.70 -10.73
C HIS A 162 -12.69 -0.82 -11.26
N LYS A 163 -12.89 -0.38 -12.52
CA LYS A 163 -14.19 -0.35 -13.22
C LYS A 163 -14.98 -1.66 -13.13
N LYS A 164 -14.30 -2.79 -13.14
CA LYS A 164 -14.90 -4.12 -13.01
C LYS A 164 -15.77 -4.28 -11.76
N ALA A 165 -15.43 -3.64 -10.63
CA ALA A 165 -16.26 -3.65 -9.43
C ALA A 165 -17.55 -2.85 -9.60
N MET A 166 -17.50 -1.73 -10.33
CA MET A 166 -18.69 -0.93 -10.59
C MET A 166 -19.62 -1.56 -11.63
N GLU A 167 -19.09 -2.28 -12.62
CA GLU A 167 -19.94 -3.01 -13.57
C GLU A 167 -20.82 -4.05 -12.85
N GLN A 168 -20.38 -4.56 -11.70
CA GLN A 168 -21.13 -5.53 -10.89
C GLN A 168 -22.14 -4.89 -9.92
N HIS A 169 -21.87 -3.69 -9.42
CA HIS A 169 -22.62 -3.10 -8.30
C HIS A 169 -23.16 -1.68 -8.55
N GLY A 170 -22.89 -1.09 -9.71
CA GLY A 170 -23.25 0.28 -10.06
C GLY A 170 -22.24 1.32 -9.58
N ARG A 171 -22.62 2.61 -9.63
CA ARG A 171 -21.80 3.74 -9.13
C ARG A 171 -21.73 3.82 -7.61
N THR A 172 -22.60 3.07 -6.94
CA THR A 172 -22.72 2.97 -5.49
C THR A 172 -22.15 1.65 -5.02
N ILE A 173 -21.17 1.67 -4.14
CA ILE A 173 -20.64 0.44 -3.56
C ILE A 173 -20.61 0.51 -2.04
N THR A 174 -21.26 -0.45 -1.37
CA THR A 174 -21.13 -0.62 0.07
C THR A 174 -19.79 -1.29 0.40
N PRO A 175 -19.28 -1.17 1.64
CA PRO A 175 -18.10 -1.91 2.09
C PRO A 175 -18.15 -3.41 1.79
N GLU A 176 -19.31 -4.04 1.99
CA GLU A 176 -19.52 -5.47 1.73
C GLU A 176 -19.45 -5.79 0.24
N GLN A 177 -20.06 -4.95 -0.60
CA GLN A 177 -20.01 -5.12 -2.06
C GLN A 177 -18.58 -4.94 -2.59
N LEU A 178 -17.84 -3.95 -2.08
CA LEU A 178 -16.45 -3.74 -2.45
C LEU A 178 -15.60 -4.97 -2.08
N LYS A 179 -15.74 -5.45 -0.85
CA LYS A 179 -15.07 -6.68 -0.39
C LYS A 179 -15.44 -7.89 -1.25
N LYS A 180 -16.70 -8.02 -1.68
CA LYS A 180 -17.18 -9.15 -2.49
C LYS A 180 -16.70 -9.07 -3.95
N SER A 181 -16.51 -7.85 -4.48
CA SER A 181 -16.00 -7.61 -5.84
C SER A 181 -14.54 -8.02 -6.00
N GLY A 182 -13.78 -8.05 -4.89
CA GLY A 182 -12.34 -8.32 -4.89
C GLY A 182 -11.51 -7.26 -5.62
N ALA A 183 -12.08 -6.09 -5.90
CA ALA A 183 -11.34 -4.99 -6.51
C ALA A 183 -10.43 -4.30 -5.50
N ASP A 184 -9.29 -3.84 -6.00
CA ASP A 184 -8.37 -3.00 -5.25
C ASP A 184 -9.00 -1.64 -4.97
N MET A 185 -8.66 -1.08 -3.82
CA MET A 185 -9.12 0.23 -3.39
C MET A 185 -7.93 1.16 -3.17
N TRP A 186 -8.08 2.38 -3.65
CA TRP A 186 -7.05 3.41 -3.61
C TRP A 186 -7.59 4.68 -2.96
N LEU A 187 -6.74 5.36 -2.20
CA LEU A 187 -7.05 6.62 -1.54
C LEU A 187 -6.09 7.71 -2.04
N SER A 188 -6.61 8.85 -2.42
CA SER A 188 -5.81 10.05 -2.67
C SER A 188 -5.72 10.88 -1.39
N ILE A 189 -4.50 11.18 -0.93
CA ILE A 189 -4.32 12.00 0.28
C ILE A 189 -4.90 13.40 0.09
N THR A 190 -4.76 13.96 -1.11
CA THR A 190 -5.35 15.25 -1.47
C THR A 190 -6.88 15.22 -1.42
N GLU A 191 -7.52 14.17 -1.94
CA GLU A 191 -8.99 14.07 -1.85
C GLU A 191 -9.46 13.85 -0.41
N LEU A 192 -8.76 13.02 0.36
CA LEU A 192 -9.08 12.82 1.77
C LEU A 192 -9.02 14.13 2.56
N ARG A 193 -8.05 15.02 2.26
CA ARG A 193 -7.96 16.37 2.84
C ARG A 193 -9.09 17.30 2.45
N MET A 194 -9.79 17.02 1.36
CA MET A 194 -10.96 17.79 0.93
C MET A 194 -12.27 17.20 1.46
N SER A 195 -12.25 15.95 1.92
CA SER A 195 -13.43 15.26 2.45
C SER A 195 -13.89 15.77 3.82
N ASN A 196 -15.13 15.44 4.19
CA ASN A 196 -15.69 15.68 5.52
C ASN A 196 -15.17 14.69 6.60
N LEU A 197 -14.31 13.74 6.23
CA LEU A 197 -13.60 12.88 7.18
C LEU A 197 -12.71 13.70 8.12
N LYS A 198 -12.10 14.77 7.61
CA LYS A 198 -11.20 15.65 8.38
C LYS A 198 -11.88 16.46 9.47
N VAL A 199 -13.20 16.60 9.43
CA VAL A 199 -13.92 17.47 10.37
C VAL A 199 -13.86 16.80 11.73
N ALA A 200 -12.89 17.17 12.56
CA ALA A 200 -12.90 16.80 13.97
C ALA A 200 -14.24 17.23 14.57
N GLY A 201 -14.75 16.47 15.55
CA GLY A 201 -16.00 16.78 16.26
C GLY A 201 -16.04 18.20 16.86
N PRO A 202 -17.05 18.53 17.69
CA PRO A 202 -17.39 19.91 18.04
C PRO A 202 -16.17 20.78 18.33
N THR A 203 -16.09 21.90 17.61
CA THR A 203 -14.99 22.86 17.53
C THR A 203 -14.36 23.18 18.89
N PHE A 204 -13.32 22.44 19.28
CA PHE A 204 -12.45 22.80 20.39
C PHE A 204 -11.33 23.71 19.87
N ASN A 205 -11.66 24.97 19.52
CA ASN A 205 -10.77 26.14 19.28
C ASN A 205 -9.43 25.99 18.52
N LYS A 206 -9.13 24.84 17.93
CA LYS A 206 -7.99 24.60 17.05
C LYS A 206 -8.47 23.74 15.91
N THR A 207 -8.44 24.29 14.70
CA THR A 207 -8.50 23.54 13.45
C THR A 207 -7.31 22.57 13.45
N ARG A 208 -7.50 21.38 14.02
CA ARG A 208 -6.56 20.28 13.80
C ARG A 208 -6.70 19.94 12.33
N ASP A 209 -5.66 20.19 11.55
CA ASP A 209 -5.62 19.80 10.15
C ASP A 209 -5.34 18.30 10.13
N VAL A 210 -6.39 17.48 10.15
CA VAL A 210 -6.30 16.13 10.73
C VAL A 210 -5.45 15.18 9.86
N ILE A 211 -5.40 15.37 8.54
CA ILE A 211 -4.48 14.65 7.64
C ILE A 211 -3.20 15.47 7.42
N CYS A 212 -2.46 15.72 8.51
CA CYS A 212 -1.46 16.79 8.68
C CYS A 212 -0.05 16.52 8.12
N ALA A 213 0.15 15.51 7.27
CA ALA A 213 1.49 15.26 6.74
C ALA A 213 1.81 16.25 5.60
N LYS A 214 2.32 17.45 5.92
CA LYS A 214 2.77 18.43 4.90
C LYS A 214 3.75 17.74 3.95
N GLY A 215 3.58 17.92 2.64
CA GLY A 215 4.42 17.27 1.62
C GLY A 215 3.97 15.84 1.27
N HIS A 216 2.67 15.58 1.26
CA HIS A 216 2.11 14.28 0.84
C HIS A 216 0.97 14.46 -0.19
N ASP A 217 0.82 15.64 -0.81
CA ASP A 217 -0.27 15.94 -1.77
C ASP A 217 -0.21 15.07 -3.05
N TYR A 218 0.95 14.49 -3.31
CA TYR A 218 1.22 13.57 -4.42
C TYR A 218 1.11 12.10 -4.04
N GLU A 219 0.85 11.79 -2.76
CA GLU A 219 0.78 10.42 -2.26
C GLU A 219 -0.62 9.82 -2.45
N TRP A 220 -0.60 8.54 -2.83
CA TRP A 220 -1.76 7.68 -2.94
C TRP A 220 -1.52 6.42 -2.12
N LEU A 221 -2.59 5.90 -1.51
CA LEU A 221 -2.52 4.69 -0.71
C LEU A 221 -3.29 3.58 -1.39
N CYS A 222 -2.62 2.49 -1.77
CA CYS A 222 -3.29 1.25 -2.13
C CYS A 222 -3.63 0.46 -0.87
N CYS A 223 -4.86 -0.03 -0.78
CA CYS A 223 -5.34 -0.82 0.34
C CYS A 223 -5.06 -2.32 0.09
N GLY A 224 -4.13 -2.91 0.85
CA GLY A 224 -3.85 -4.35 0.83
C GLY A 224 -2.78 -4.79 -0.16
N GLY A 225 -3.07 -4.79 -1.47
CA GLY A 225 -2.16 -5.35 -2.47
C GLY A 225 -2.24 -4.65 -3.81
N ILE A 226 -1.13 -4.64 -4.56
CA ILE A 226 -1.05 -4.11 -5.92
C ILE A 226 -0.81 -5.31 -6.84
N PRO A 227 -1.72 -5.61 -7.79
CA PRO A 227 -1.58 -6.76 -8.66
C PRO A 227 -0.45 -6.59 -9.68
N LYS A 228 0.15 -7.70 -10.12
CA LYS A 228 1.21 -7.67 -11.15
C LYS A 228 0.72 -7.16 -12.49
N SER A 229 -0.55 -7.42 -12.79
CA SER A 229 -1.15 -7.08 -14.08
C SER A 229 -1.17 -5.59 -14.37
N ILE A 230 -0.95 -4.74 -13.36
CA ILE A 230 -0.93 -3.28 -13.51
C ILE A 230 0.47 -2.66 -13.38
N ILE A 231 1.51 -3.49 -13.18
CA ILE A 231 2.88 -3.03 -13.21
C ILE A 231 3.31 -2.92 -14.67
N GLU A 232 3.68 -1.70 -15.09
CA GLU A 232 4.19 -1.48 -16.44
C GLU A 232 5.67 -1.82 -16.57
N GLY A 233 6.43 -1.64 -15.49
CA GLY A 233 7.85 -1.97 -15.46
C GLY A 233 8.49 -1.62 -14.13
N VAL A 234 9.66 -2.20 -13.91
CA VAL A 234 10.48 -1.97 -12.71
C VAL A 234 11.88 -1.53 -13.13
N TYR A 235 12.35 -0.44 -12.55
CA TYR A 235 13.52 0.27 -12.99
C TYR A 235 14.55 0.37 -11.85
N PRO A 236 15.82 -0.03 -12.07
CA PRO A 236 16.85 0.08 -11.06
C PRO A 236 17.33 1.53 -10.90
N TRP A 237 17.61 1.91 -9.65
CA TRP A 237 18.33 3.14 -9.35
C TRP A 237 19.74 2.79 -8.86
N ASP A 238 20.76 3.29 -9.55
CA ASP A 238 22.17 3.02 -9.23
C ASP A 238 22.76 3.99 -8.18
N GLY A 239 21.93 4.90 -7.66
CA GLY A 239 22.33 5.98 -6.77
C GLY A 239 22.60 7.31 -7.46
N LYS A 240 22.63 7.37 -8.79
CA LYS A 240 22.79 8.60 -9.59
C LYS A 240 21.66 8.77 -10.58
N VAL A 241 21.28 7.70 -11.28
CA VAL A 241 20.31 7.70 -12.37
C VAL A 241 19.29 6.58 -12.17
N LEU A 242 18.03 6.87 -12.46
CA LEU A 242 16.99 5.85 -12.61
C LEU A 242 17.02 5.34 -14.06
N HIS A 243 17.36 4.08 -14.26
CA HIS A 243 17.48 3.50 -15.60
C HIS A 243 16.13 2.97 -16.04
N MET A 244 15.43 3.72 -16.90
CA MET A 244 14.12 3.30 -17.43
C MET A 244 14.21 2.35 -18.63
N THR A 245 15.38 2.25 -19.23
CA THR A 245 15.67 1.41 -20.40
C THR A 245 16.97 0.65 -20.18
N ASP A 246 17.09 -0.53 -20.75
CA ASP A 246 18.34 -1.30 -20.70
C ASP A 246 19.43 -0.57 -21.48
N PRO A 247 20.52 -0.10 -20.82
CA PRO A 247 21.60 0.59 -21.50
C PRO A 247 22.54 -0.37 -22.25
N GLY A 248 22.31 -1.69 -22.18
CA GLY A 248 23.16 -2.69 -22.83
C GLY A 248 24.46 -3.01 -22.06
N HIS A 249 24.64 -2.42 -20.89
CA HIS A 249 25.73 -2.73 -19.97
C HIS A 249 25.19 -3.04 -18.56
N PRO A 250 25.94 -3.79 -17.73
CA PRO A 250 25.52 -4.08 -16.36
C PRO A 250 25.30 -2.79 -15.56
N ILE A 251 24.16 -2.70 -14.88
CA ILE A 251 23.86 -1.65 -13.90
C ILE A 251 24.20 -2.19 -12.52
N ARG A 252 25.02 -1.45 -11.77
CA ARG A 252 25.44 -1.82 -10.43
C ARG A 252 24.70 -1.00 -9.39
N SER A 253 24.45 -1.58 -8.22
CA SER A 253 23.95 -0.82 -7.08
C SER A 253 24.98 0.21 -6.62
N PHE A 254 24.54 1.20 -5.85
CA PHE A 254 25.39 2.27 -5.33
C PHE A 254 26.68 1.75 -4.66
N GLU A 255 27.79 2.50 -4.85
CA GLU A 255 29.18 2.09 -4.53
C GLU A 255 29.37 1.65 -3.06
N ASN A 256 28.61 2.21 -2.11
CA ASN A 256 28.73 1.88 -0.68
C ASN A 256 27.87 0.67 -0.24
N SER A 257 27.42 -0.17 -1.17
CA SER A 257 26.59 -1.34 -0.86
C SER A 257 27.37 -2.51 -0.22
N GLY A 258 28.72 -2.49 -0.26
CA GLY A 258 29.58 -3.52 0.34
C GLY A 258 29.56 -4.88 -0.37
N GLN A 259 28.67 -5.08 -1.34
CA GLN A 259 28.63 -6.23 -2.25
C GLN A 259 28.25 -5.74 -3.65
N PRO A 260 28.84 -6.27 -4.73
CA PRO A 260 28.47 -5.86 -6.07
C PRO A 260 27.12 -6.49 -6.46
N TRP A 261 26.04 -5.73 -6.35
CA TRP A 261 24.75 -6.13 -6.91
C TRP A 261 24.63 -5.63 -8.33
N VAL A 262 24.13 -6.50 -9.20
CA VAL A 262 23.87 -6.22 -10.61
C VAL A 262 22.38 -6.37 -10.86
N TRP A 263 21.80 -5.43 -11.59
CA TRP A 263 20.40 -5.51 -11.99
C TRP A 263 20.20 -6.59 -13.08
N SER A 264 19.18 -7.43 -12.91
CA SER A 264 18.74 -8.37 -13.93
C SER A 264 17.48 -7.86 -14.61
N TRP A 265 17.60 -7.32 -15.82
CA TRP A 265 16.45 -6.86 -16.62
C TRP A 265 15.43 -7.96 -16.89
N LYS A 266 15.88 -9.20 -17.08
CA LYS A 266 15.00 -10.37 -17.30
C LYS A 266 14.14 -10.71 -16.09
N LYS A 267 14.70 -10.58 -14.88
CA LYS A 267 14.00 -10.93 -13.63
C LYS A 267 13.42 -9.73 -12.90
N GLU A 268 13.79 -8.52 -13.31
CA GLU A 268 13.46 -7.26 -12.66
C GLU A 268 13.84 -7.22 -11.17
N ILE A 269 15.04 -7.75 -10.85
CA ILE A 269 15.56 -7.82 -9.48
C ILE A 269 17.07 -7.53 -9.44
N TRP A 270 17.53 -7.06 -8.29
CA TRP A 270 18.95 -7.01 -7.95
C TRP A 270 19.48 -8.41 -7.59
N LEU A 271 20.55 -8.84 -8.25
CA LEU A 271 21.24 -10.10 -8.00
C LEU A 271 22.69 -9.86 -7.57
N PRO A 272 23.29 -10.71 -6.73
CA PRO A 272 24.73 -10.64 -6.50
C PRO A 272 25.47 -10.94 -7.81
N GLU A 273 26.57 -10.23 -8.09
CA GLU A 273 27.31 -10.31 -9.36
C GLU A 273 27.69 -11.75 -9.76
N LEU A 274 28.02 -12.59 -8.77
CA LEU A 274 28.36 -14.01 -8.94
C LEU A 274 27.24 -14.83 -9.61
N PHE A 275 25.97 -14.45 -9.43
CA PHE A 275 24.82 -15.14 -10.02
C PHE A 275 24.41 -14.59 -11.39
N SER A 276 24.93 -13.43 -11.79
CA SER A 276 24.67 -12.83 -13.12
C SER A 276 25.53 -13.47 -14.22
N ALA A 277 26.74 -13.93 -13.89
CA ALA A 277 27.64 -14.58 -14.85
C ALA A 277 27.05 -15.88 -15.43
N SER A 278 26.33 -16.67 -14.62
CA SER A 278 25.67 -17.90 -15.08
C SER A 278 24.41 -17.66 -15.90
N ALA A 279 23.67 -16.57 -15.63
CA ALA A 279 22.47 -16.21 -16.38
C ALA A 279 22.79 -15.73 -17.81
N ASN A 280 23.93 -15.03 -17.99
CA ASN A 280 24.38 -14.57 -19.30
C ASN A 280 24.99 -15.72 -20.13
N ALA A 281 25.73 -16.64 -19.51
CA ALA A 281 26.24 -17.84 -20.18
C ALA A 281 25.11 -18.75 -20.70
N ALA A 282 24.03 -18.91 -19.92
CA ALA A 282 22.86 -19.68 -20.34
C ALA A 282 22.05 -19.02 -21.48
N GLN A 283 22.22 -17.71 -21.73
CA GLN A 283 21.62 -17.03 -22.89
C GLN A 283 22.49 -17.13 -24.15
N SER A 284 23.81 -17.26 -24.03
CA SER A 284 24.69 -17.50 -25.19
C SER A 284 24.63 -18.94 -25.69
N GLU A 285 24.25 -19.91 -24.86
CA GLU A 285 24.15 -21.33 -25.23
C GLU A 285 22.80 -21.73 -25.88
N GLY A 286 21.87 -20.78 -26.09
CA GLY A 286 20.62 -21.03 -26.81
C GLY A 286 20.77 -21.26 -28.32
N SER A 287 21.99 -21.12 -28.86
CA SER A 287 22.33 -21.42 -30.25
C SER A 287 23.34 -22.57 -30.26
N ASN A 288 22.85 -23.76 -30.64
CA ASN A 288 23.58 -25.01 -30.87
C ASN A 288 23.88 -25.87 -29.62
N THR A 289 22.96 -26.79 -29.30
CA THR A 289 23.26 -28.22 -29.36
C THR A 289 22.00 -29.09 -29.23
N LYS A 290 21.74 -29.90 -30.28
CA LYS A 290 20.99 -31.15 -30.18
C LYS A 290 21.75 -32.09 -29.24
N ARG A 291 21.10 -32.59 -28.19
CA ARG A 291 21.37 -33.90 -27.54
C ARG A 291 20.15 -34.24 -26.67
N GLN A 292 19.27 -35.10 -27.18
CA GLN A 292 19.22 -36.56 -26.99
C GLN A 292 18.32 -36.91 -25.79
N ARG A 293 17.11 -37.38 -26.15
CA ARG A 293 16.15 -38.04 -25.26
C ARG A 293 16.79 -39.26 -24.61
N THR A 294 16.54 -39.43 -23.32
CA THR A 294 16.33 -40.73 -22.71
C THR A 294 15.15 -40.59 -21.76
N ASP A 295 14.10 -41.35 -22.08
CA ASP A 295 12.93 -41.60 -21.26
C ASP A 295 13.36 -42.35 -19.99
N GLU A 296 12.80 -41.97 -18.84
CA GLU A 296 12.49 -42.93 -17.78
C GLU A 296 11.43 -42.32 -16.83
N GLU A 297 10.26 -42.95 -16.85
CA GLU A 297 9.12 -42.71 -15.98
C GLU A 297 9.41 -43.16 -14.55
N ALA A 298 8.96 -42.39 -13.56
CA ALA A 298 8.58 -42.94 -12.27
C ALA A 298 7.45 -42.12 -11.65
N VAL A 299 6.24 -42.67 -11.81
CA VAL A 299 4.99 -42.31 -11.15
C VAL A 299 5.08 -42.66 -9.66
N ILE A 300 4.84 -41.70 -8.77
CA ILE A 300 4.25 -42.00 -7.44
C ILE A 300 3.21 -40.92 -7.10
N GLN A 301 1.95 -41.35 -7.12
CA GLN A 301 0.81 -40.70 -6.49
C GLN A 301 0.91 -40.85 -4.97
N ASP A 302 0.51 -39.84 -4.19
CA ASP A 302 -0.25 -40.14 -2.98
C ASP A 302 -1.25 -39.05 -2.59
N LYS A 303 -2.35 -39.51 -1.98
CA LYS A 303 -3.65 -38.87 -1.81
C LYS A 303 -3.84 -38.26 -0.42
N ASN A 304 -4.87 -37.42 -0.34
CA ASN A 304 -5.79 -37.20 0.79
C ASN A 304 -5.36 -36.33 2.00
N LYS A 305 -6.04 -35.17 2.14
CA LYS A 305 -6.82 -34.86 3.36
C LYS A 305 -7.89 -33.76 3.14
N LYS A 306 -9.17 -34.14 3.19
CA LYS A 306 -10.33 -33.30 3.59
C LYS A 306 -10.20 -33.06 5.12
N THR A 307 -10.72 -32.05 5.81
CA THR A 307 -12.06 -31.42 5.92
C THR A 307 -11.87 -30.34 7.02
N LYS A 308 -12.49 -29.15 7.05
CA LYS A 308 -13.81 -28.86 7.64
C LYS A 308 -14.14 -27.37 7.54
N VAL A 309 -15.39 -27.12 7.18
CA VAL A 309 -16.13 -25.87 7.27
C VAL A 309 -16.44 -25.55 8.75
N SER A 310 -16.45 -24.27 9.10
CA SER A 310 -17.08 -23.74 10.31
C SER A 310 -17.71 -22.39 9.95
N GLU A 311 -19.03 -22.33 10.06
CA GLU A 311 -19.89 -21.15 9.87
C GLU A 311 -20.10 -20.36 11.17
N CYS A 312 -20.63 -19.14 10.99
CA CYS A 312 -21.25 -18.24 11.98
C CYS A 312 -20.28 -17.48 12.91
N SER A 313 -20.45 -16.19 13.19
CA SER A 313 -21.66 -15.37 13.23
C SER A 313 -21.37 -13.89 12.91
N LYS A 314 -22.34 -13.23 12.28
CA LYS A 314 -22.35 -11.80 11.97
C LYS A 314 -22.29 -10.94 13.24
N ALA A 315 -21.36 -9.99 13.27
CA ALA A 315 -21.49 -8.76 14.05
C ALA A 315 -21.11 -7.59 13.14
N ARG A 316 -21.97 -6.57 13.08
CA ARG A 316 -21.73 -5.33 12.32
C ARG A 316 -20.55 -4.58 12.95
N PRO A 317 -19.60 -4.04 12.16
CA PRO A 317 -18.56 -3.21 12.73
C PRO A 317 -19.10 -1.78 12.93
N LEU A 318 -19.16 -1.36 14.20
CA LEU A 318 -19.26 0.04 14.60
C LEU A 318 -17.86 0.68 14.46
N LEU A 319 -17.77 1.78 13.71
CA LEU A 319 -16.55 2.54 13.51
C LEU A 319 -16.33 3.50 14.69
N SER A 320 -15.54 3.09 15.68
CA SER A 320 -15.18 3.92 16.84
C SER A 320 -13.79 4.54 16.66
N MET A 321 -13.70 5.87 16.54
CA MET A 321 -12.45 6.62 16.63
C MET A 321 -12.14 7.00 18.08
N SER A 322 -10.88 6.84 18.50
CA SER A 322 -10.40 7.27 19.82
C SER A 322 -9.25 8.26 19.68
N ALA A 323 -9.54 9.55 19.86
CA ALA A 323 -8.53 10.58 19.99
C ALA A 323 -8.24 10.89 21.47
N VAL A 324 -6.97 10.86 21.86
CA VAL A 324 -6.50 11.36 23.16
C VAL A 324 -6.05 12.81 22.97
N HIS A 325 -6.70 13.74 23.64
CA HIS A 325 -6.30 15.15 23.68
C HIS A 325 -6.01 15.57 25.11
N THR A 326 -4.73 15.80 25.40
CA THR A 326 -4.29 16.48 26.61
C THR A 326 -4.38 17.97 26.36
N ILE A 327 -5.37 18.63 26.96
CA ILE A 327 -5.48 20.09 26.95
C ILE A 327 -4.94 20.57 28.30
N TRP A 328 -3.82 21.28 28.27
CA TRP A 328 -3.35 22.05 29.41
C TRP A 328 -4.08 23.39 29.40
N SER A 329 -4.92 23.62 30.40
CA SER A 329 -5.44 24.94 30.71
C SER A 329 -4.64 25.50 31.88
N GLU A 330 -3.79 26.49 31.62
CA GLU A 330 -3.26 27.36 32.67
C GLU A 330 -4.38 28.35 33.03
N LEU A 331 -4.75 28.38 34.31
CA LEU A 331 -5.62 29.37 34.92
C LEU A 331 -4.78 30.39 35.66
#